data_AF-A0A4Q6A6H6-F1
#
_entry.id   AF-A0A4Q6A6H6-F1
#
_cell.length_a   1.000
_cell.length_b   1.000
_cell.length_c   1.000
_cell.angle_alpha   90.00
_cell.angle_beta   90.00
_cell.angle_gamma   90.00
#
_symmetry.space_group_name_H-M   'P 1'
#
loop_
_entity.id
_entity.type
_entity.pdbx_description
1 polymer ?
#
loop_
_entity_poly.entity_id
_entity_poly.type
_entity_poly.pdbx_seq_one_letter_code
_entity_poly.pdbx_strand_id
1 'polypeptide(L)'
;GIILDRVRYDAITADFSDASRQLFEAYTGKKIANWPADIFSYTHAKEPKRVEGPLYKQWLEWRAKVIHDFFVKARAELKAINPAIIFGDYTGAWYNTYYEVGVNWASKTYNPADDYPWATANYRNYGYAETLDLFTTGNYFFEVTKEEVKKSNAIKAARTEAGMEERRDTVYSVEGSAEIANRVTKGVVPVYAGLYVEQYKSDPEQFVKALKMCRAQSEGAMVFDIVHIINYGWWSQLKRGLAEDSQINN
;
A
#
# COMPACT_ATOMS: atom_id res chain seq x y z
N GLY A 1 -16.52 -13.51 -1.66
CA GLY A 1 -15.85 -12.71 -0.62
C GLY A 1 -16.09 -11.24 -0.89
N ILE A 2 -15.53 -10.37 -0.06
CA ILE A 2 -15.52 -8.91 -0.22
C ILE A 2 -14.06 -8.48 -0.18
N ILE A 3 -13.62 -7.73 -1.19
CA ILE A 3 -12.32 -7.06 -1.20
C ILE A 3 -12.61 -5.57 -1.21
N LEU A 4 -12.06 -4.85 -0.23
CA LEU A 4 -12.17 -3.40 -0.15
C LEU A 4 -11.13 -2.75 -1.08
N ASP A 5 -11.50 -1.61 -1.68
CA ASP A 5 -10.60 -0.85 -2.55
C ASP A 5 -9.87 0.22 -1.73
N ARG A 6 -8.63 -0.08 -1.33
CA ARG A 6 -7.62 0.79 -0.71
C ARG A 6 -7.94 1.36 0.66
N VAL A 7 -9.22 1.62 0.98
CA VAL A 7 -9.75 2.16 2.24
C VAL A 7 -8.85 3.27 2.79
N ARG A 8 -8.70 4.32 1.98
CA ARG A 8 -7.70 5.36 2.20
C ARG A 8 -8.30 6.75 2.19
N TYR A 9 -7.59 7.69 2.82
CA TYR A 9 -7.83 9.12 2.57
C TYR A 9 -7.35 9.49 1.17
N ASP A 10 -7.86 10.61 0.64
CA ASP A 10 -7.45 11.12 -0.67
C ASP A 10 -5.95 11.46 -0.72
N ALA A 11 -5.43 12.17 0.28
CA ALA A 11 -4.04 12.58 0.37
C ALA A 11 -3.65 12.96 1.82
N ILE A 12 -2.39 13.40 2.02
CA ILE A 12 -1.94 13.92 3.33
C ILE A 12 -2.74 15.14 3.78
N THR A 13 -3.26 15.93 2.83
CA THR A 13 -4.11 17.10 3.03
C THR A 13 -5.58 16.78 3.28
N ALA A 14 -5.94 15.49 3.39
CA ALA A 14 -7.29 15.04 3.68
C ALA A 14 -7.33 14.17 4.96
N ASP A 15 -8.33 14.25 5.82
CA ASP A 15 -9.39 15.27 5.92
C ASP A 15 -9.08 16.22 7.09
N PHE A 16 -9.24 17.53 6.86
CA PHE A 16 -9.04 18.58 7.87
C PHE A 16 -10.35 19.28 8.28
N SER A 17 -11.49 18.63 8.07
CA SER A 17 -12.79 19.10 8.53
C SER A 17 -12.86 19.29 10.05
N ASP A 18 -13.85 20.07 10.50
CA ASP A 18 -14.14 20.23 11.92
C ASP A 18 -14.48 18.91 12.62
N ALA A 19 -15.11 17.96 11.91
CA ALA A 19 -15.39 16.64 12.46
C ALA A 19 -14.10 15.87 12.76
N SER A 20 -13.16 15.85 11.81
CA SER A 20 -11.86 15.21 12.00
C SER A 20 -11.04 15.89 13.11
N ARG A 21 -11.09 17.23 13.20
CA ARG A 21 -10.51 17.98 14.32
C ARG A 21 -11.07 17.52 15.66
N GLN A 22 -12.40 17.52 15.82
CA GLN A 22 -13.06 17.17 17.09
C GLN A 22 -12.76 15.73 17.52
N LEU A 23 -12.75 14.78 16.59
CA LEU A 23 -12.41 13.38 16.86
C LEU A 23 -10.94 13.21 17.24
N PHE A 24 -10.04 13.98 16.64
CA PHE A 24 -8.63 13.96 17.02
C PHE A 24 -8.35 14.66 18.36
N GLU A 25 -9.05 15.76 18.67
CA GLU A 25 -9.02 16.37 20.01
C GLU A 25 -9.50 15.38 21.08
N ALA A 26 -10.56 14.62 20.80
CA ALA A 26 -11.05 13.57 21.68
C ALA A 26 -10.02 12.44 21.85
N TYR A 27 -9.35 12.04 20.76
CA TYR A 27 -8.29 11.03 20.79
C TYR A 27 -7.08 11.45 21.64
N THR A 28 -6.64 12.70 21.48
CA THR A 28 -5.46 13.24 22.18
C THR A 28 -5.77 13.75 23.59
N GLY A 29 -7.06 13.93 23.93
CA GLY A 29 -7.51 14.55 25.17
C GLY A 29 -7.15 16.03 25.28
N LYS A 30 -6.85 16.71 24.15
CA LYS A 30 -6.38 18.09 24.11
C LYS A 30 -7.14 18.89 23.07
N LYS A 31 -7.43 20.15 23.38
CA LYS A 31 -7.88 21.13 22.38
C LYS A 31 -6.70 21.60 21.55
N ILE A 32 -6.91 21.70 20.23
CA ILE A 32 -5.86 22.14 19.30
C ILE A 32 -6.01 23.64 19.10
N ALA A 33 -4.94 24.39 19.39
CA ALA A 33 -4.97 25.84 19.37
C ALA A 33 -4.93 26.38 17.94
N ASN A 34 -4.02 25.86 17.10
CA ASN A 34 -3.82 26.34 15.74
C ASN A 34 -4.18 25.23 14.74
N TRP A 35 -5.46 25.10 14.40
CA TRP A 35 -5.90 24.16 13.38
C TRP A 35 -5.81 24.77 11.97
N PRO A 36 -5.23 24.09 10.96
CA PRO A 36 -4.51 22.81 11.00
C PRO A 36 -2.99 22.94 11.21
N ALA A 37 -2.47 24.14 11.46
CA ALA A 37 -1.04 24.44 11.50
C ALA A 37 -0.25 23.64 12.57
N ASP A 38 -0.87 23.28 13.69
CA ASP A 38 -0.27 22.41 14.72
C ASP A 38 -0.06 20.97 14.21
N ILE A 39 -0.74 20.58 13.12
CA ILE A 39 -0.52 19.32 12.41
C ILE A 39 0.60 19.51 11.39
N PHE A 40 0.40 20.36 10.37
CA PHE A 40 1.43 20.82 9.46
C PHE A 40 0.99 22.09 8.72
N SER A 41 1.96 22.78 8.13
CA SER A 41 1.75 23.92 7.24
C SER A 41 2.62 23.79 5.98
N TYR A 42 2.55 24.77 5.08
CA TYR A 42 3.43 24.85 3.92
C TYR A 42 4.23 26.15 3.94
N THR A 43 5.47 26.10 3.45
CA THR A 43 6.29 27.31 3.26
C THR A 43 5.66 28.24 2.22
N HIS A 44 5.83 29.55 2.41
CA HIS A 44 5.44 30.58 1.44
C HIS A 44 6.56 30.77 0.41
N ALA A 45 6.86 29.73 -0.36
CA ALA A 45 7.88 29.72 -1.41
C ALA A 45 7.27 29.33 -2.76
N LYS A 46 8.00 29.60 -3.86
CA LYS A 46 7.59 29.20 -5.22
C LYS A 46 7.33 27.69 -5.32
N GLU A 47 8.07 26.90 -4.57
CA GLU A 47 7.85 25.47 -4.35
C GLU A 47 7.54 25.25 -2.86
N PRO A 48 6.25 25.19 -2.49
CA PRO A 48 5.83 25.00 -1.11
C PRO A 48 6.34 23.67 -0.56
N LYS A 49 6.97 23.70 0.62
CA LYS A 49 7.42 22.51 1.35
C LYS A 49 6.59 22.35 2.61
N ARG A 50 6.20 21.11 2.90
CA ARG A 50 5.50 20.76 4.14
C ARG A 50 6.40 21.03 5.34
N VAL A 51 5.88 21.74 6.33
CA VAL A 51 6.51 21.98 7.63
C VAL A 51 5.68 21.25 8.68
N GLU A 52 6.25 20.20 9.26
CA GLU A 52 5.58 19.39 10.27
C GLU A 52 5.36 20.20 11.55
N GLY A 53 4.13 20.16 12.06
CA GLY A 53 3.77 20.75 13.35
C GLY A 53 4.01 19.78 14.51
N PRO A 54 3.87 20.25 15.76
CA PRO A 54 4.11 19.43 16.95
C PRO A 54 3.22 18.18 17.06
N LEU A 55 2.04 18.17 16.42
CA LEU A 55 1.09 17.06 16.46
C LEU A 55 1.14 16.17 15.21
N TYR A 56 2.07 16.42 14.28
CA TYR A 56 2.12 15.73 12.98
C TYR A 56 2.11 14.20 13.10
N LYS A 57 3.03 13.62 13.89
CA LYS A 57 3.12 12.15 14.00
C LYS A 57 1.91 11.54 14.71
N GLN A 58 1.36 12.23 15.73
CA GLN A 58 0.13 11.80 16.40
C GLN A 58 -1.08 11.86 15.46
N TRP A 59 -1.11 12.82 14.54
CA TRP A 59 -2.12 12.89 13.50
C TRP A 59 -2.05 11.71 12.53
N LEU A 60 -0.85 11.34 12.07
CA LEU A 60 -0.67 10.15 11.24
C LEU A 60 -1.14 8.88 11.95
N GLU A 61 -0.77 8.73 13.22
CA GLU A 61 -1.21 7.64 14.09
C GLU A 61 -2.74 7.58 14.22
N TRP A 62 -3.38 8.71 14.47
CA TRP A 62 -4.84 8.77 14.58
C TRP A 62 -5.54 8.43 13.27
N ARG A 63 -5.01 8.89 12.12
CA ARG A 63 -5.56 8.52 10.80
C ARG A 63 -5.47 7.03 10.54
N ALA A 64 -4.35 6.40 10.91
CA ALA A 64 -4.20 4.95 10.88
C ALA A 64 -5.23 4.25 11.78
N LYS A 65 -5.46 4.76 12.99
CA LYS A 65 -6.49 4.26 13.89
C LYS A 65 -7.89 4.28 13.27
N VAL A 66 -8.28 5.38 12.62
CA VAL A 66 -9.61 5.51 12.01
C VAL A 66 -9.84 4.39 10.99
N ILE A 67 -8.87 4.14 10.11
CA ILE A 67 -8.96 3.09 9.09
C ILE A 67 -8.92 1.70 9.74
N HIS A 68 -8.00 1.47 10.68
CA HIS A 68 -7.92 0.22 11.45
C HIS A 68 -9.25 -0.15 12.11
N ASP A 69 -9.87 0.79 12.82
CA ASP A 69 -11.13 0.55 13.53
C ASP A 69 -12.28 0.23 12.57
N PHE A 70 -12.28 0.84 11.40
CA PHE A 70 -13.21 0.49 10.32
C PHE A 70 -13.01 -0.97 9.88
N PHE A 71 -11.78 -1.43 9.63
CA PHE A 71 -11.51 -2.83 9.27
C PHE A 71 -11.93 -3.81 10.35
N VAL A 72 -11.62 -3.53 11.63
CA VAL A 72 -12.04 -4.37 12.77
C VAL A 72 -13.56 -4.50 12.81
N LYS A 73 -14.27 -3.37 12.70
CA LYS A 73 -15.74 -3.36 12.70
C LYS A 73 -16.31 -4.08 11.49
N ALA A 74 -15.84 -3.76 10.28
CA ALA A 74 -16.31 -4.36 9.04
C ALA A 74 -16.13 -5.89 9.05
N ARG A 75 -14.98 -6.38 9.50
CA ARG A 75 -14.76 -7.83 9.67
C ARG A 75 -15.78 -8.44 10.63
N ALA A 76 -15.97 -7.83 11.81
CA ALA A 76 -16.88 -8.36 12.82
C ALA A 76 -18.32 -8.48 12.29
N GLU A 77 -18.83 -7.42 11.65
CA GLU A 77 -20.17 -7.40 11.06
C GLU A 77 -20.33 -8.47 9.97
N LEU A 78 -19.35 -8.58 9.05
CA LEU A 78 -19.40 -9.56 7.96
C LEU A 78 -19.32 -11.00 8.47
N LYS A 79 -18.43 -11.28 9.42
CA LYS A 79 -18.25 -12.62 10.00
C LYS A 79 -19.44 -13.04 10.87
N ALA A 80 -20.16 -12.09 11.48
CA ALA A 80 -21.39 -12.38 12.21
C ALA A 80 -22.53 -12.86 11.27
N ILE A 81 -22.59 -12.35 10.04
CA ILE A 81 -23.56 -12.76 9.02
C ILE A 81 -23.15 -14.09 8.38
N ASN A 82 -21.88 -14.19 7.96
CA ASN A 82 -21.35 -15.38 7.32
C ASN A 82 -19.88 -15.58 7.73
N PRO A 83 -19.58 -16.49 8.68
CA PRO A 83 -18.20 -16.74 9.12
C PRO A 83 -17.25 -17.18 8.01
N ALA A 84 -17.78 -17.80 6.94
CA ALA A 84 -17.00 -18.29 5.81
C ALA A 84 -16.75 -17.23 4.72
N ILE A 85 -17.32 -16.03 4.82
CA ILE A 85 -17.09 -14.98 3.83
C ILE A 85 -15.62 -14.53 3.89
N ILE A 86 -14.90 -14.64 2.76
CA ILE A 86 -13.55 -14.07 2.64
C ILE A 86 -13.66 -12.54 2.71
N PHE A 87 -12.91 -11.92 3.61
CA PHE A 87 -12.78 -10.48 3.73
C PHE A 87 -11.35 -10.05 3.45
N GLY A 88 -11.14 -9.16 2.50
CA GLY A 88 -9.82 -8.75 2.05
C GLY A 88 -9.73 -7.28 1.69
N ASP A 89 -8.52 -6.88 1.31
CA ASP A 89 -8.18 -5.50 0.92
C ASP A 89 -7.23 -5.49 -0.28
N TYR A 90 -7.29 -4.41 -1.03
CA TYR A 90 -6.38 -4.10 -2.13
C TYR A 90 -5.76 -2.73 -1.87
N THR A 91 -4.43 -2.64 -1.75
CA THR A 91 -3.73 -1.35 -1.51
C THR A 91 -2.61 -1.11 -2.50
N GLY A 92 -2.05 0.11 -2.51
CA GLY A 92 -0.72 0.35 -3.08
C GLY A 92 0.37 -0.38 -2.30
N ALA A 93 1.45 -0.79 -2.98
CA ALA A 93 2.53 -1.57 -2.37
C ALA A 93 3.62 -0.72 -1.66
N TRP A 94 3.53 0.62 -1.70
CA TRP A 94 4.54 1.55 -1.16
C TRP A 94 4.31 1.90 0.31
N TYR A 95 4.60 0.96 1.22
CA TYR A 95 4.38 1.14 2.66
C TYR A 95 5.05 2.39 3.26
N ASN A 96 6.26 2.73 2.78
CA ASN A 96 7.09 3.80 3.30
C ASN A 96 6.43 5.19 3.26
N THR A 97 5.45 5.38 2.38
CA THR A 97 4.73 6.63 2.17
C THR A 97 3.22 6.48 2.29
N TYR A 98 2.72 5.28 2.54
CA TYR A 98 1.28 5.01 2.66
C TYR A 98 0.63 5.68 3.88
N TYR A 99 1.45 6.12 4.85
CA TYR A 99 1.00 7.00 5.94
C TYR A 99 0.33 8.29 5.43
N GLU A 100 0.69 8.77 4.24
CA GLU A 100 0.09 9.98 3.64
C GLU A 100 -1.40 9.80 3.38
N VAL A 101 -1.83 8.57 3.15
CA VAL A 101 -3.23 8.21 2.92
C VAL A 101 -3.85 7.49 4.13
N GLY A 102 -3.15 7.52 5.27
CA GLY A 102 -3.62 7.02 6.58
C GLY A 102 -3.69 5.50 6.71
N VAL A 103 -3.15 4.73 5.77
CA VAL A 103 -3.34 3.29 5.76
C VAL A 103 -2.14 2.59 6.40
N ASN A 104 -2.41 1.64 7.30
CA ASN A 104 -1.40 0.77 7.91
C ASN A 104 -1.78 -0.71 7.75
N TRP A 105 -1.50 -1.28 6.59
CA TRP A 105 -1.75 -2.69 6.28
C TRP A 105 -0.70 -3.66 6.88
N ALA A 106 0.11 -3.22 7.86
CA ALA A 106 1.06 -4.09 8.54
C ALA A 106 0.40 -4.98 9.59
N SER A 107 1.11 -6.03 10.02
CA SER A 107 0.77 -6.77 11.23
C SER A 107 0.98 -5.91 12.48
N LYS A 108 0.16 -6.14 13.51
CA LYS A 108 0.35 -5.54 14.84
C LYS A 108 1.69 -5.88 15.50
N THR A 109 2.38 -6.92 15.00
CA THR A 109 3.70 -7.35 15.50
C THR A 109 4.86 -6.68 14.78
N TYR A 110 4.60 -5.98 13.68
CA TYR A 110 5.59 -5.12 13.03
C TYR A 110 5.51 -3.72 13.65
N ASN A 111 6.66 -3.15 14.02
CA ASN A 111 6.73 -1.81 14.59
C ASN A 111 7.30 -0.82 13.54
N PRO A 112 6.46 0.03 12.92
CA PRO A 112 6.94 0.96 11.89
C PRO A 112 7.94 1.99 12.40
N ALA A 113 7.93 2.31 13.70
CA ALA A 113 8.86 3.27 14.29
C ALA A 113 10.33 2.80 14.28
N ASP A 114 10.58 1.50 14.10
CA ASP A 114 11.94 0.96 14.01
C ASP A 114 12.59 1.29 12.65
N ASP A 115 11.78 1.42 11.60
CA ASP A 115 12.25 1.64 10.21
C ASP A 115 11.94 3.06 9.69
N TYR A 116 10.91 3.71 10.25
CA TYR A 116 10.35 4.93 9.69
C TYR A 116 10.25 6.06 10.72
N PRO A 117 10.96 7.19 10.51
CA PRO A 117 10.99 8.29 11.48
C PRO A 117 9.66 9.01 11.63
N TRP A 118 8.74 8.87 10.67
CA TRP A 118 7.40 9.48 10.73
C TRP A 118 6.47 8.74 11.70
N ALA A 119 6.73 7.48 12.02
CA ALA A 119 5.87 6.68 12.89
C ALA A 119 6.13 7.01 14.37
N THR A 120 5.06 7.03 15.15
CA THR A 120 5.14 6.99 16.61
C THR A 120 5.34 5.55 17.09
N ALA A 121 5.76 5.37 18.34
CA ALA A 121 5.83 4.04 18.96
C ALA A 121 4.46 3.33 19.05
N ASN A 122 3.36 4.08 19.07
CA ASN A 122 2.01 3.54 19.16
C ASN A 122 1.39 3.26 17.77
N TYR A 123 1.99 3.72 16.67
CA TYR A 123 1.45 3.51 15.32
C TYR A 123 1.25 2.03 14.99
N ARG A 124 2.11 1.15 15.53
CA ARG A 124 2.02 -0.31 15.40
C ARG A 124 0.69 -0.90 15.88
N ASN A 125 0.00 -0.22 16.81
CA ASN A 125 -1.26 -0.70 17.37
C ASN A 125 -2.42 -0.59 16.37
N TYR A 126 -2.21 0.09 15.24
CA TYR A 126 -3.22 0.33 14.21
C TYR A 126 -2.87 -0.38 12.89
N GLY A 127 -2.07 -1.44 12.95
CA GLY A 127 -1.90 -2.38 11.84
C GLY A 127 -3.13 -3.29 11.73
N TYR A 128 -3.70 -3.45 10.52
CA TYR A 128 -4.93 -4.21 10.33
C TYR A 128 -4.77 -5.54 9.59
N ALA A 129 -3.55 -6.01 9.32
CA ALA A 129 -3.33 -7.24 8.54
C ALA A 129 -4.07 -8.47 9.12
N GLU A 130 -4.14 -8.60 10.45
CA GLU A 130 -4.83 -9.69 11.15
C GLU A 130 -6.36 -9.70 10.92
N THR A 131 -6.93 -8.63 10.38
CA THR A 131 -8.35 -8.55 10.04
C THR A 131 -8.66 -9.12 8.66
N LEU A 132 -7.65 -9.39 7.84
CA LEU A 132 -7.81 -9.82 6.46
C LEU A 132 -7.65 -11.33 6.34
N ASP A 133 -8.47 -11.95 5.50
CA ASP A 133 -8.31 -13.34 5.07
C ASP A 133 -7.46 -13.43 3.77
N LEU A 134 -7.37 -12.32 3.02
CA LEU A 134 -6.61 -12.18 1.78
C LEU A 134 -6.21 -10.73 1.60
N PHE A 135 -4.96 -10.49 1.20
CA PHE A 135 -4.45 -9.14 0.93
C PHE A 135 -3.82 -9.07 -0.45
N THR A 136 -4.14 -8.02 -1.20
CA THR A 136 -3.55 -7.78 -2.52
C THR A 136 -2.85 -6.43 -2.56
N THR A 137 -1.70 -6.37 -3.21
CA THR A 137 -0.93 -5.12 -3.34
C THR A 137 -0.78 -4.73 -4.81
N GLY A 138 -0.92 -3.46 -5.14
CA GLY A 138 -0.63 -2.91 -6.45
C GLY A 138 0.86 -2.65 -6.59
N ASN A 139 1.62 -3.67 -6.97
CA ASN A 139 3.05 -3.61 -7.28
C ASN A 139 3.25 -2.99 -8.68
N TYR A 140 2.68 -1.80 -8.88
CA TYR A 140 2.54 -1.16 -10.19
C TYR A 140 3.84 -0.48 -10.61
N PHE A 141 4.83 -1.30 -10.92
CA PHE A 141 6.16 -0.89 -11.35
C PHE A 141 6.55 -1.56 -12.66
N PHE A 142 7.13 -0.80 -13.58
CA PHE A 142 7.65 -1.37 -14.82
C PHE A 142 8.90 -2.22 -14.56
N GLU A 143 9.81 -1.72 -13.72
CA GLU A 143 10.99 -2.46 -13.26
C GLU A 143 10.58 -3.65 -12.38
N VAL A 144 10.94 -4.86 -12.79
CA VAL A 144 10.58 -6.09 -12.10
C VAL A 144 11.52 -6.36 -10.93
N THR A 145 12.83 -6.21 -11.15
CA THR A 145 13.85 -6.52 -10.15
C THR A 145 14.48 -5.26 -9.56
N LYS A 146 15.02 -5.38 -8.35
CA LYS A 146 15.83 -4.32 -7.71
C LYS A 146 17.05 -3.95 -8.56
N GLU A 147 17.62 -4.91 -9.29
CA GLU A 147 18.74 -4.68 -10.20
C GLU A 147 18.36 -3.86 -11.44
N GLU A 148 17.15 -4.02 -11.98
CA GLU A 148 16.63 -3.16 -13.04
C GLU A 148 16.54 -1.70 -12.59
N VAL A 149 16.05 -1.47 -11.36
CA VAL A 149 16.03 -0.13 -10.76
C VAL A 149 17.44 0.45 -10.68
N LYS A 150 18.45 -0.33 -10.30
CA LYS A 150 19.87 0.09 -10.21
C LYS A 150 20.56 0.30 -11.56
N LYS A 151 20.06 -0.29 -12.65
CA LYS A 151 20.62 -0.13 -14.00
C LYS A 151 19.88 0.91 -14.85
N SER A 152 18.65 1.26 -14.50
CA SER A 152 17.88 2.22 -15.27
C SER A 152 18.37 3.67 -15.08
N ASN A 153 18.68 4.35 -16.19
CA ASN A 153 18.98 5.79 -16.21
C ASN A 153 17.71 6.66 -16.21
N ALA A 154 16.53 6.06 -16.34
CA ALA A 154 15.25 6.75 -16.36
C ALA A 154 14.28 6.03 -15.42
N ILE A 155 13.62 6.76 -14.53
CA ILE A 155 12.47 6.25 -13.80
C ILE A 155 11.34 6.16 -14.83
N LYS A 156 11.17 4.98 -15.47
CA LYS A 156 10.27 4.83 -16.63
C LYS A 156 8.82 4.57 -16.22
N ALA A 157 8.59 4.07 -15.01
CA ALA A 157 7.24 3.83 -14.53
C ALA A 157 6.52 5.16 -14.23
N ALA A 158 5.39 5.38 -14.90
CA ALA A 158 4.46 6.46 -14.59
C ALA A 158 4.03 6.34 -13.12
N ARG A 159 4.50 7.26 -12.28
CA ARG A 159 4.15 7.34 -10.86
C ARG A 159 2.85 8.13 -10.70
N THR A 160 1.73 7.50 -11.07
CA THR A 160 0.42 8.17 -11.15
C THR A 160 -0.46 7.95 -9.94
N GLU A 161 0.00 7.20 -8.93
CA GLU A 161 -0.79 6.84 -7.75
C GLU A 161 -0.44 7.70 -6.52
N ALA A 162 -1.47 8.04 -5.73
CA ALA A 162 -1.31 8.79 -4.50
C ALA A 162 -0.37 8.09 -3.51
N GLY A 163 0.63 8.83 -3.02
CA GLY A 163 1.66 8.37 -2.11
C GLY A 163 2.89 7.75 -2.78
N MET A 164 2.97 7.60 -4.11
CA MET A 164 4.22 7.20 -4.75
C MET A 164 5.21 8.38 -4.76
N GLU A 165 6.41 8.23 -4.18
CA GLU A 165 7.46 9.25 -4.31
C GLU A 165 8.16 9.16 -5.65
N GLU A 166 8.77 10.23 -6.15
CA GLU A 166 9.54 10.22 -7.41
C GLU A 166 10.97 9.68 -7.30
N ARG A 167 11.43 9.32 -6.10
CA ARG A 167 12.83 8.93 -5.87
C ARG A 167 13.18 7.56 -6.46
N ARG A 168 14.42 7.43 -6.93
CA ARG A 168 14.99 6.13 -7.32
C ARG A 168 15.32 5.32 -6.06
N ASP A 169 14.60 4.24 -5.85
CA ASP A 169 14.77 3.34 -4.70
C ASP A 169 14.36 1.94 -5.13
N THR A 170 15.13 0.93 -4.74
CA THR A 170 14.92 -0.47 -5.11
C THR A 170 13.55 -1.00 -4.66
N VAL A 171 12.95 -0.38 -3.64
CA VAL A 171 11.59 -0.68 -3.19
C VAL A 171 10.53 -0.42 -4.27
N TYR A 172 10.82 0.47 -5.24
CA TYR A 172 9.94 0.76 -6.38
C TYR A 172 10.21 -0.18 -7.56
N SER A 173 10.17 -1.47 -7.27
CA SER A 173 10.17 -2.57 -8.24
C SER A 173 9.12 -3.59 -7.82
N VAL A 174 8.71 -4.49 -8.74
CA VAL A 174 7.79 -5.59 -8.39
C VAL A 174 8.36 -6.43 -7.24
N GLU A 175 9.63 -6.82 -7.33
CA GLU A 175 10.38 -7.57 -6.31
C GLU A 175 10.44 -6.81 -4.98
N GLY A 176 10.98 -5.58 -4.97
CA GLY A 176 11.21 -4.83 -3.73
C GLY A 176 9.93 -4.46 -3.00
N SER A 177 8.86 -4.16 -3.73
CA SER A 177 7.57 -3.83 -3.12
C SER A 177 6.85 -5.08 -2.58
N ALA A 178 7.01 -6.25 -3.22
CA ALA A 178 6.49 -7.51 -2.69
C ALA A 178 7.25 -7.95 -1.43
N GLU A 179 8.57 -7.77 -1.39
CA GLU A 179 9.39 -8.01 -0.19
C GLU A 179 8.93 -7.14 0.99
N ILE A 180 8.65 -5.85 0.75
CA ILE A 180 8.06 -4.98 1.79
C ILE A 180 6.72 -5.52 2.25
N ALA A 181 5.85 -5.92 1.31
CA ALA A 181 4.52 -6.42 1.63
C ALA A 181 4.61 -7.61 2.61
N ASN A 182 5.47 -8.59 2.31
CA ASN A 182 5.70 -9.74 3.19
C ASN A 182 6.35 -9.35 4.52
N ARG A 183 7.33 -8.43 4.49
CA ARG A 183 8.08 -8.02 5.67
C ARG A 183 7.18 -7.37 6.73
N VAL A 184 6.26 -6.49 6.32
CA VAL A 184 5.40 -5.75 7.25
C VAL A 184 4.13 -6.51 7.62
N THR A 185 3.61 -7.37 6.73
CA THR A 185 2.47 -8.26 7.05
C THR A 185 2.89 -9.45 7.91
N LYS A 186 4.19 -9.81 7.95
CA LYS A 186 4.72 -10.87 8.82
C LYS A 186 4.05 -12.24 8.62
N GLY A 187 3.48 -12.48 7.43
CA GLY A 187 2.81 -13.75 7.10
C GLY A 187 1.49 -14.00 7.84
N VAL A 188 0.91 -12.99 8.51
CA VAL A 188 -0.39 -13.17 9.21
C VAL A 188 -1.58 -13.20 8.25
N VAL A 189 -1.37 -12.82 6.99
CA VAL A 189 -2.34 -12.83 5.89
C VAL A 189 -1.63 -13.27 4.61
N PRO A 190 -2.25 -14.11 3.76
CA PRO A 190 -1.70 -14.41 2.44
C PRO A 190 -1.71 -13.16 1.56
N VAL A 191 -0.54 -12.83 1.03
CA VAL A 191 -0.33 -11.69 0.13
C VAL A 191 -0.40 -12.17 -1.32
N TYR A 192 -1.04 -11.38 -2.17
CA TYR A 192 -1.06 -11.57 -3.62
C TYR A 192 -0.57 -10.28 -4.30
N ALA A 193 0.68 -10.31 -4.74
CA ALA A 193 1.27 -9.18 -5.45
C ALA A 193 0.57 -8.96 -6.80
N GLY A 194 0.29 -7.71 -7.13
CA GLY A 194 -0.60 -7.33 -8.21
C GLY A 194 0.06 -6.40 -9.22
N LEU A 195 -0.32 -6.53 -10.50
CA LEU A 195 0.26 -5.77 -11.59
C LEU A 195 -0.77 -4.94 -12.34
N TYR A 196 -0.36 -3.76 -12.81
CA TYR A 196 -1.12 -2.98 -13.77
C TYR A 196 -0.64 -3.27 -15.21
N VAL A 197 -1.41 -4.08 -15.96
CA VAL A 197 -1.08 -4.61 -17.29
C VAL A 197 -0.68 -3.52 -18.29
N GLU A 198 -1.37 -2.38 -18.28
CA GLU A 198 -1.11 -1.26 -19.20
C GLU A 198 0.33 -0.72 -19.10
N GLN A 199 0.97 -0.85 -17.93
CA GLN A 199 2.36 -0.42 -17.74
C GLN A 199 3.32 -1.16 -18.67
N TYR A 200 2.94 -2.36 -19.11
CA TYR A 200 3.77 -3.22 -19.93
C TYR A 200 3.40 -3.20 -21.41
N LYS A 201 2.47 -2.34 -21.87
CA LYS A 201 1.94 -2.37 -23.26
C LYS A 201 2.99 -2.44 -24.37
N SER A 202 4.17 -1.86 -24.14
CA SER A 202 5.29 -1.86 -25.09
C SER A 202 6.24 -3.05 -24.95
N ASP A 203 6.08 -3.88 -23.92
CA ASP A 203 6.96 -5.00 -23.59
C ASP A 203 6.17 -6.16 -22.92
N PRO A 204 5.52 -7.03 -23.73
CA PRO A 204 4.76 -8.17 -23.22
C PRO A 204 5.60 -9.19 -22.44
N GLU A 205 6.91 -9.27 -22.70
CA GLU A 205 7.80 -10.20 -22.01
C GLU A 205 8.16 -9.68 -20.62
N GLN A 206 8.28 -8.35 -20.46
CA GLN A 206 8.37 -7.73 -19.13
C GLN A 206 7.12 -8.01 -18.29
N PHE A 207 5.92 -8.03 -18.89
CA PHE A 207 4.69 -8.46 -18.19
C PHE A 207 4.77 -9.90 -17.70
N VAL A 208 5.23 -10.84 -18.55
CA VAL A 208 5.42 -12.25 -18.15
C VAL A 208 6.41 -12.35 -16.98
N LYS A 209 7.54 -11.62 -17.08
CA LYS A 209 8.56 -11.58 -16.04
C LYS A 209 8.01 -11.02 -14.72
N ALA A 210 7.21 -9.96 -14.78
CA ALA A 210 6.57 -9.35 -13.64
C ALA A 210 5.61 -10.33 -12.95
N LEU A 211 4.76 -11.04 -13.71
CA LEU A 211 3.84 -12.02 -13.14
C LEU A 211 4.56 -13.17 -12.44
N LYS A 212 5.64 -13.67 -13.05
CA LYS A 212 6.48 -14.68 -12.41
C LYS A 212 7.09 -14.17 -11.10
N MET A 213 7.53 -12.91 -11.06
CA MET A 213 8.03 -12.31 -9.83
C MET A 213 6.93 -12.18 -8.76
N CYS A 214 5.72 -11.75 -9.12
CA CYS A 214 4.59 -11.71 -8.18
C CYS A 214 4.34 -13.09 -7.54
N ARG A 215 4.33 -14.15 -8.36
CA ARG A 215 4.14 -15.53 -7.87
C ARG A 215 5.32 -16.07 -7.07
N ALA A 216 6.55 -15.67 -7.41
CA ALA A 216 7.73 -16.06 -6.65
C ALA A 216 7.78 -15.40 -5.27
N GLN A 217 7.22 -14.20 -5.14
CA GLN A 217 7.25 -13.39 -3.92
C GLN A 217 5.95 -13.44 -3.12
N SER A 218 4.91 -14.13 -3.56
CA SER A 218 3.61 -14.09 -2.88
C SER A 218 2.76 -15.34 -3.18
N GLU A 219 1.66 -15.53 -2.47
CA GLU A 219 0.81 -16.74 -2.55
C GLU A 219 0.04 -16.85 -3.88
N GLY A 220 0.23 -15.90 -4.79
CA GLY A 220 -0.33 -15.90 -6.13
C GLY A 220 -0.03 -14.60 -6.85
N ALA A 221 -0.94 -14.18 -7.72
CA ALA A 221 -0.83 -12.88 -8.37
C ALA A 221 -2.22 -12.28 -8.61
N MET A 222 -2.31 -10.96 -8.53
CA MET A 222 -3.48 -10.19 -8.96
C MET A 222 -3.16 -9.50 -10.30
N VAL A 223 -4.11 -9.52 -11.24
CA VAL A 223 -3.93 -8.93 -12.57
C VAL A 223 -4.96 -7.84 -12.77
N PHE A 224 -4.48 -6.61 -12.90
CA PHE A 224 -5.30 -5.41 -13.07
C PHE A 224 -4.89 -4.67 -14.35
N ASP A 225 -5.75 -4.18 -15.22
CA ASP A 225 -7.13 -4.58 -15.43
C ASP A 225 -7.19 -5.57 -16.61
N ILE A 226 -8.09 -6.55 -16.53
CA ILE A 226 -8.22 -7.64 -17.51
C ILE A 226 -8.57 -7.13 -18.91
N VAL A 227 -9.17 -5.94 -19.02
CA VAL A 227 -9.45 -5.28 -20.30
C VAL A 227 -8.20 -5.13 -21.17
N HIS A 228 -7.03 -4.91 -20.56
CA HIS A 228 -5.77 -4.78 -21.29
C HIS A 228 -5.29 -6.12 -21.85
N ILE A 229 -5.51 -7.22 -21.10
CA ILE A 229 -5.26 -8.58 -21.62
C ILE A 229 -6.14 -8.87 -22.83
N ILE A 230 -7.42 -8.50 -22.74
CA ILE A 230 -8.39 -8.67 -23.83
C ILE A 230 -7.96 -7.87 -25.07
N ASN A 231 -7.69 -6.58 -24.89
CA ASN A 231 -7.34 -5.66 -25.98
C ASN A 231 -6.04 -6.05 -26.68
N TYR A 232 -5.04 -6.53 -25.94
CA TYR A 232 -3.75 -6.92 -26.50
C TYR A 232 -3.69 -8.39 -26.95
N GLY A 233 -4.72 -9.19 -26.69
CA GLY A 233 -4.72 -10.62 -26.99
C GLY A 233 -3.68 -11.41 -26.17
N TRP A 234 -3.35 -10.95 -24.97
CA TRP A 234 -2.23 -11.45 -24.16
C TRP A 234 -2.53 -12.70 -23.32
N TRP A 235 -3.50 -13.52 -23.74
CA TRP A 235 -3.87 -14.75 -23.03
C TRP A 235 -2.68 -15.73 -22.91
N SER A 236 -1.82 -15.78 -23.93
CA SER A 236 -0.63 -16.64 -23.91
C SER A 236 0.42 -16.15 -22.89
N GLN A 237 0.64 -14.84 -22.81
CA GLN A 237 1.53 -14.19 -21.86
C GLN A 237 1.00 -14.36 -20.43
N LEU A 238 -0.30 -14.13 -20.22
CA LEU A 238 -0.95 -14.35 -18.94
C LEU A 238 -0.77 -15.81 -18.47
N LYS A 239 -1.02 -16.79 -19.35
CA LYS A 239 -0.82 -18.20 -19.04
C LYS A 239 0.64 -18.51 -18.69
N ARG A 240 1.61 -17.96 -19.44
CA ARG A 240 3.06 -18.14 -19.18
C ARG A 240 3.51 -17.51 -17.87
N GLY A 241 2.97 -16.35 -17.52
CA GLY A 241 3.27 -15.65 -16.27
C GLY A 241 2.66 -16.33 -15.04
N LEU A 242 1.49 -16.99 -15.21
CA LEU A 242 0.79 -17.71 -14.14
C LEU A 242 1.18 -19.19 -14.03
N ALA A 243 1.92 -19.75 -14.98
CA ALA A 243 2.38 -21.13 -14.91
C ALA A 243 3.36 -21.32 -13.76
N GLU A 244 3.22 -22.41 -12.99
CA GLU A 244 4.27 -22.84 -12.05
C GLU A 244 5.51 -23.18 -12.86
N ASP A 245 6.63 -22.54 -12.52
CA ASP A 245 7.91 -23.03 -13.00
C ASP A 245 8.09 -24.42 -12.38
N SER A 246 7.89 -25.46 -13.19
CA SER A 246 8.09 -26.85 -12.78
C SER A 246 9.53 -26.99 -12.28
N GLN A 247 9.66 -27.00 -10.95
CA GLN A 247 10.83 -27.30 -10.12
C GLN A 247 12.20 -27.16 -10.80
N ILE A 248 12.91 -26.07 -10.47
CA ILE A 248 14.36 -26.13 -10.37
C ILE A 248 14.66 -26.87 -9.05
N ASN A 249 14.53 -28.19 -9.05
CA ASN A 249 15.10 -29.08 -8.04
C ASN A 249 15.84 -30.18 -8.81
N ASN A 250 17.13 -29.96 -9.02
CA ASN A 250 18.14 -31.01 -9.22
C ASN A 250 19.17 -30.88 -8.10
#